data_AF-A0A6V7ICL5-F1
#
_entry.id   AF-A0A6V7ICL5-F1
#
_cell.length_a   1.000
_cell.length_b   1.000
_cell.length_c   1.000
_cell.angle_alpha   90.00
_cell.angle_beta   90.00
_cell.angle_gamma   90.00
#
_symmetry.space_group_name_H-M   'P 1'
#
loop_
_entity.id
_entity.type
_entity.pdbx_description
1 polymer ?
#
loop_
_entity_poly.entity_id
_entity_poly.type
_entity_poly.pdbx_seq_one_letter_code
_entity_poly.pdbx_strand_id
1 'polypeptide(L)' 'VLDLLEMLGLNHCYDTLCGSLSGGQKKRLDVAFELLSNPSVLFLDEPTT' A
#
# COMPACT_ATOMS: atom_id res chain seq x y z
N VAL A 1 -1.69 5.17 -10.69
CA VAL A 1 -0.65 4.56 -9.82
C VAL A 1 -0.16 5.54 -8.78
N LEU A 2 0.28 6.75 -9.17
CA LEU A 2 0.71 7.78 -8.20
C LEU A 2 -0.40 8.15 -7.20
N ASP A 3 -1.64 8.33 -7.68
CA ASP A 3 -2.80 8.63 -6.81
C ASP A 3 -3.06 7.55 -5.74
N LEU A 4 -2.78 6.28 -6.07
CA LEU A 4 -2.95 5.16 -5.14
C LEU A 4 -1.87 5.20 -4.03
N LEU A 5 -0.64 5.53 -4.40
CA LEU A 5 0.45 5.70 -3.45
C LEU A 5 0.24 6.93 -2.58
N GLU A 6 -0.33 8.01 -3.11
CA GLU A 6 -0.73 9.17 -2.33
C GLU A 6 -1.84 8.83 -1.33
N MET A 7 -2.90 8.13 -1.77
CA MET A 7 -4.00 7.68 -0.91
C MET A 7 -3.52 6.79 0.24
N LEU A 8 -2.49 5.98 0.02
CA LEU A 8 -1.92 5.07 1.03
C LEU A 8 -0.75 5.68 1.80
N GLY A 9 -0.40 6.95 1.55
CA GLY A 9 0.72 7.63 2.21
C GLY A 9 2.05 6.92 1.98
N LEU A 10 2.30 6.49 0.73
CA LEU A 10 3.52 5.82 0.27
C LEU A 10 4.31 6.67 -0.74
N ASN A 11 3.83 7.85 -1.12
CA ASN A 11 4.49 8.71 -2.11
C ASN A 11 5.94 9.05 -1.73
N HIS A 12 6.23 9.22 -0.43
CA HIS A 12 7.58 9.53 0.08
C HIS A 12 8.57 8.37 -0.01
N CYS A 13 8.11 7.16 -0.32
CA CYS A 13 8.94 5.98 -0.50
C CYS A 13 8.81 5.36 -1.89
N TYR A 14 8.37 6.14 -2.88
CA TYR A 14 8.17 5.70 -4.27
C TYR A 14 9.41 5.01 -4.87
N ASP A 15 10.60 5.59 -4.69
CA ASP A 15 11.88 5.05 -5.19
C ASP A 15 12.63 4.19 -4.16
N THR A 16 11.98 3.83 -3.05
CA THR A 16 12.61 3.01 -2.01
C THR A 16 12.49 1.53 -2.37
N LEU A 17 13.61 0.81 -2.36
CA LEU A 17 13.60 -0.65 -2.52
C LEU A 17 12.68 -1.31 -1.49
N CYS A 18 11.82 -2.23 -1.91
CA CYS A 18 10.83 -2.89 -1.05
C CYS A 18 11.45 -3.51 0.22
N GLY A 19 12.68 -4.03 0.13
CA GLY A 19 13.40 -4.58 1.29
C GLY A 19 13.63 -3.56 2.41
N SER A 20 13.75 -2.27 2.07
CA SER A 20 14.04 -1.16 2.99
C SER A 20 12.79 -0.47 3.54
N LEU A 21 11.59 -0.91 3.14
CA LEU A 21 10.33 -0.42 3.70
C LEU A 21 10.11 -0.93 5.12
N SER A 22 9.54 -0.08 5.98
CA SER A 22 9.07 -0.48 7.31
C SER A 22 7.95 -1.53 7.23
N GLY A 23 7.67 -2.22 8.32
CA GLY A 23 6.57 -3.20 8.36
C GLY A 23 5.22 -2.59 7.96
N GLY A 24 4.91 -1.39 8.48
CA GLY A 24 3.68 -0.67 8.11
C GLY A 24 3.65 -0.21 6.65
N GLN A 25 4.80 0.21 6.09
CA GLN A 25 4.89 0.55 4.66
C GLN A 25 4.66 -0.68 3.78
N LYS A 26 5.20 -1.85 4.15
CA LYS A 26 4.97 -3.12 3.43
C LYS A 26 3.50 -3.52 3.47
N LYS A 27 2.85 -3.50 4.64
CA LYS A 27 1.40 -3.76 4.75
C LYS A 27 0.57 -2.84 3.84
N ARG A 28 0.86 -1.54 3.82
CA ARG A 28 0.15 -0.60 2.94
C ARG A 28 0.44 -0.85 1.47
N LEU A 29 1.67 -1.26 1.12
CA LEU A 29 2.01 -1.65 -0.25
C LEU A 29 1.23 -2.90 -0.68
N ASP A 30 1.04 -3.87 0.21
CA ASP A 30 0.20 -5.06 -0.07
C ASP A 30 -1.25 -4.66 -0.36
N VAL A 31 -1.81 -3.73 0.42
CA VAL A 31 -3.14 -3.15 0.12
C VAL A 31 -3.16 -2.44 -1.23
N ALA A 32 -2.10 -1.71 -1.59
CA ALA A 32 -1.99 -1.08 -2.91
C ALA A 32 -2.08 -2.14 -4.02
N PHE A 33 -1.37 -3.26 -3.88
CA PHE A 33 -1.41 -4.35 -4.85
C PHE A 33 -2.81 -4.94 -5.01
N GLU A 34 -3.53 -5.19 -3.91
CA GLU A 34 -4.91 -5.71 -3.98
C GLU A 34 -5.85 -4.73 -4.68
N LEU A 35 -5.71 -3.42 -4.41
CA LEU A 35 -6.54 -2.37 -5.04
C LEU A 35 -6.29 -2.23 -6.55
N LEU A 36 -5.10 -2.59 -7.05
CA LEU A 36 -4.83 -2.60 -8.49
C LEU A 36 -5.71 -3.60 -9.26
N SER A 37 -6.22 -4.64 -8.59
CA SER A 37 -7.17 -5.59 -9.18
C SER A 37 -8.58 -5.01 -9.35
N ASN A 38 -8.81 -3.77 -8.88
CA ASN A 38 -10.11 -3.09 -8.85
C ASN A 38 -11.24 -3.97 -8.28
N PRO A 39 -11.06 -4.52 -7.05
CA PRO A 39 -12.05 -5.40 -6.45
C PRO A 39 -13.33 -4.61 -6.11
N SER A 40 -14.50 -5.22 -6.28
CA SER A 40 -15.77 -4.59 -5.87
C SER A 40 -15.91 -4.47 -4.35
N VAL A 41 -15.25 -5.35 -3.60
CA VAL A 41 -15.17 -5.33 -2.13
C VAL A 41 -13.80 -5.86 -1.73
N LEU A 42 -13.14 -5.18 -0.78
CA LEU A 42 -11.86 -5.59 -0.20
C LEU A 42 -12.03 -5.78 1.31
N PHE A 43 -11.68 -6.96 1.82
CA PHE A 43 -11.67 -7.24 3.26
C PHE A 43 -10.26 -7.03 3.79
N LEU A 44 -10.13 -6.21 4.83
CA LEU A 44 -8.88 -5.94 5.51
C LEU A 44 -9.04 -6.28 6.99
N ASP A 45 -8.17 -7.14 7.50
CA ASP A 45 -8.07 -7.42 8.92
C ASP A 45 -6.94 -6.57 9.52
N GLU A 46 -7.27 -5.72 10.49
CA GLU A 46 -6.33 -4.80 11.16
C GLU A 46 -5.44 -3.94 10.22
N PRO A 47 -6.02 -3.09 9.34
CA PRO A 47 -5.25 -2.34 8.34
C PRO A 47 -4.41 -1.17 8.89
N THR A 48 -4.62 -0.79 10.15
CA THR A 48 -4.07 0.45 10.74
C THR A 48 -3.07 0.24 11.86
N THR A 49 -2.82 -1.00 12.28
CA THR A 49 -1.93 -1.35 13.41
C THR A 49 -0.50 -1.65 12.96
#